data_AF-A0A2V9ZE13-F1
#
_entry.id   AF-A0A2V9ZE13-F1
#
_cell.length_a   1.000
_cell.length_b   1.000
_cell.length_c   1.000
_cell.angle_alpha   90.00
_cell.angle_beta   90.00
_cell.angle_gamma   90.00
#
_symmetry.space_group_name_H-M   'P 1'
#
loop_
_entity.id
_entity.type
_entity.pdbx_description
1 polymer ?
#
loop_
_entity_poly.entity_id
_entity_poly.type
_entity_poly.pdbx_seq_one_letter_code
_entity_poly.pdbx_strand_id
1 'polypeptide(L)'
;FPGSHVDVLVTLRSDYNSANAATRTVLQDVQVLSTGTKIDPDPDGKPENVAVVTLLVTPEQSEKLALAQNQVAQNQGTIHFVLRNNGDSAKPDTPAVGMAQLTGTPEMSATSHSKHAVALKPAAAYIVETLMGNKVTIAKFPATPE
;
A
#
# COMPACT_ATOMS: atom_id res chain seq x y z
N PHE A 1 -14.15 -17.22 10.66
CA PHE A 1 -15.56 -17.63 10.50
C PHE A 1 -15.86 -17.78 9.02
N PRO A 2 -16.02 -19.03 8.52
CA PRO A 2 -16.50 -19.27 7.17
C PRO A 2 -17.84 -18.56 6.92
N GLY A 3 -17.98 -17.92 5.77
CA GLY A 3 -19.17 -17.15 5.39
C GLY A 3 -19.21 -15.71 5.89
N SER A 4 -18.28 -15.28 6.76
CA SER A 4 -18.16 -13.86 7.17
C SER A 4 -17.50 -13.01 6.10
N HIS A 5 -17.73 -11.70 6.16
CA HIS A 5 -17.11 -10.71 5.29
C HIS A 5 -16.03 -9.93 6.03
N VAL A 6 -14.93 -9.60 5.34
CA VAL A 6 -13.81 -8.84 5.88
C VAL A 6 -13.36 -7.73 4.92
N ASP A 7 -12.83 -6.66 5.49
CA ASP A 7 -11.95 -5.74 4.79
C ASP A 7 -10.50 -6.16 5.00
N VAL A 8 -9.68 -6.01 3.97
CA VAL A 8 -8.24 -6.28 4.01
C VAL A 8 -7.52 -4.94 4.05
N LEU A 9 -6.80 -4.70 5.14
CA LEU A 9 -6.02 -3.49 5.36
C LEU A 9 -4.55 -3.84 5.29
N VAL A 10 -3.76 -2.92 4.74
CA VAL A 10 -2.30 -3.07 4.63
C VAL A 10 -1.65 -1.85 5.25
N THR A 11 -0.77 -2.12 6.20
CA THR A 11 0.10 -1.11 6.81
C THR A 11 1.47 -1.22 6.16
N LEU A 12 1.91 -0.15 5.51
CA LEU A 12 3.24 -0.04 4.92
C LEU A 12 4.05 0.99 5.69
N ARG A 13 5.35 0.71 5.83
CA ARG A 13 6.33 1.62 6.43
C ARG A 13 7.33 2.02 5.35
N SER A 14 7.61 3.31 5.23
CA SER A 14 8.59 3.81 4.25
C SER A 14 10.04 3.70 4.73
N ASP A 15 10.24 3.58 6.04
CA ASP A 15 11.54 3.51 6.70
C ASP A 15 11.45 2.73 8.03
N TYR A 16 12.60 2.54 8.69
CA TYR A 16 12.64 1.90 10.01
C TYR A 16 11.90 2.69 11.09
N ASN A 17 11.65 3.97 10.86
CA ASN A 17 10.88 4.81 11.77
C ASN A 17 9.37 4.64 11.48
N SER A 18 8.58 4.40 12.52
CA SER A 18 7.12 4.28 12.40
C SER A 18 6.45 5.60 12.00
N ALA A 19 7.15 6.74 12.05
CA ALA A 19 6.61 8.04 11.70
C ALA A 19 6.00 8.13 10.30
N ASN A 20 6.50 7.34 9.33
CA ASN A 20 5.99 7.33 7.96
C ASN A 20 5.12 6.09 7.66
N ALA A 21 4.55 5.46 8.69
CA ALA A 21 3.61 4.37 8.49
C ALA A 21 2.26 4.89 7.99
N ALA A 22 1.70 4.21 7.00
CA ALA A 22 0.36 4.47 6.49
C ALA A 22 -0.41 3.16 6.32
N THR A 23 -1.68 3.19 6.73
CA THR A 23 -2.61 2.07 6.59
C THR A 23 -3.65 2.38 5.53
N ARG A 24 -3.87 1.47 4.59
CA ARG A 24 -4.90 1.59 3.57
C ARG A 24 -5.73 0.32 3.47
N THR A 25 -7.04 0.47 3.30
CA THR A 25 -7.92 -0.61 2.90
C THR A 25 -7.68 -0.95 1.43
N VAL A 26 -7.19 -2.16 1.15
CA VAL A 26 -6.89 -2.62 -0.22
C VAL A 26 -8.03 -3.39 -0.84
N LEU A 27 -8.79 -4.13 -0.03
CA LEU A 27 -9.98 -4.86 -0.43
C LEU A 27 -11.08 -4.62 0.60
N GLN A 28 -12.32 -4.50 0.12
CA GLN A 28 -13.49 -4.31 0.96
C GLN A 28 -14.53 -5.39 0.69
N ASP A 29 -15.21 -5.84 1.74
CA ASP A 29 -16.34 -6.78 1.65
C ASP A 29 -15.96 -8.07 0.88
N VAL A 30 -14.95 -8.76 1.42
CA VAL A 30 -14.44 -10.02 0.89
C VAL A 30 -14.93 -11.18 1.75
N GLN A 31 -15.51 -12.20 1.14
CA GLN A 31 -16.00 -13.36 1.85
C GLN A 31 -14.86 -14.29 2.28
N VAL A 32 -14.90 -14.74 3.54
CA VAL A 32 -13.99 -15.75 4.09
C VAL A 32 -14.55 -17.14 3.81
N LEU A 33 -13.78 -17.98 3.12
CA LEU A 33 -14.12 -19.37 2.84
C LEU A 33 -13.71 -20.29 3.98
N SER A 34 -12.52 -20.08 4.52
CA SER A 34 -12.01 -20.87 5.65
C SER A 34 -10.95 -20.10 6.43
N THR A 35 -10.73 -20.56 7.65
CA THR A 35 -9.65 -20.10 8.53
C THR A 35 -8.98 -21.33 9.11
N GLY A 36 -7.65 -21.32 9.22
CA GLY A 36 -6.88 -22.42 9.77
C GLY A 36 -5.55 -21.94 10.32
N THR A 37 -4.71 -22.89 10.68
CA THR A 37 -3.35 -22.67 11.14
C THR A 37 -2.41 -23.59 10.39
N LYS A 38 -1.26 -23.07 9.98
CA LYS A 38 -0.16 -23.82 9.39
C LYS A 38 1.02 -23.79 10.34
N ILE A 39 1.69 -24.92 10.50
CA ILE A 39 2.93 -24.98 11.29
C ILE A 39 4.06 -24.64 10.33
N ASP A 40 4.76 -23.54 10.59
CA ASP A 40 5.97 -23.14 9.89
C ASP A 40 7.14 -23.06 10.88
N PRO A 41 8.36 -23.41 10.48
CA PRO A 41 9.53 -23.24 11.34
C PRO A 41 9.89 -21.74 11.44
N ASP A 42 10.01 -21.25 12.67
CA ASP A 42 10.63 -19.95 13.02
C ASP A 42 12.13 -19.96 12.61
N PRO A 43 12.81 -18.81 12.40
CA PRO A 43 14.26 -18.70 12.27
C PRO A 43 15.12 -19.59 13.17
N ASP A 44 14.66 -19.90 14.40
CA ASP A 44 15.33 -20.82 15.33
C ASP A 44 15.08 -22.32 15.05
N GLY A 45 14.28 -22.65 14.04
CA GLY A 45 13.84 -24.00 13.68
C GLY A 45 12.72 -24.56 14.57
N LYS A 46 12.15 -23.75 15.47
CA LYS A 46 11.03 -24.15 16.33
C LYS A 46 9.71 -24.09 15.56
N PRO A 47 8.78 -25.03 15.79
CA PRO A 47 7.47 -24.97 15.16
C PRO A 47 6.66 -23.77 15.67
N GLU A 48 6.19 -22.93 14.76
CA GLU A 48 5.31 -21.80 15.01
C GLU A 48 3.97 -21.98 14.29
N ASN A 49 2.86 -21.71 14.98
CA ASN A 49 1.53 -21.73 14.38
C ASN A 49 1.24 -20.40 13.69
N VAL A 50 1.20 -20.41 12.36
CA VAL A 50 0.85 -19.26 11.51
C VAL A 50 -0.63 -19.33 11.13
N ALA A 51 -1.38 -18.26 11.35
CA ALA A 51 -2.77 -18.18 10.93
C ALA A 51 -2.90 -18.11 9.40
N VAL A 52 -3.81 -18.90 8.82
CA VAL A 52 -4.12 -18.92 7.39
C VAL A 52 -5.58 -18.59 7.18
N VAL A 53 -5.87 -17.71 6.22
CA VAL A 53 -7.22 -17.33 5.83
C VAL A 53 -7.39 -17.58 4.34
N THR A 54 -8.47 -18.26 3.96
CA THR A 54 -8.84 -18.46 2.56
C THR A 54 -10.00 -17.54 2.20
N LEU A 55 -9.84 -16.75 1.15
CA LEU A 55 -10.78 -15.71 0.74
C LEU A 55 -11.36 -16.00 -0.65
N LEU A 56 -12.62 -15.63 -0.86
CA LEU A 56 -13.23 -15.59 -2.18
C LEU A 56 -12.94 -14.24 -2.82
N VAL A 57 -12.10 -14.22 -3.85
CA VAL A 57 -11.65 -13.00 -4.53
C VAL A 57 -11.78 -13.12 -6.05
N THR A 58 -11.95 -11.97 -6.72
CA THR A 58 -11.83 -11.83 -8.18
C THR A 58 -10.36 -11.76 -8.61
N PRO A 59 -10.04 -11.98 -9.90
CA PRO A 59 -8.67 -11.82 -10.41
C PRO A 59 -8.05 -10.45 -10.10
N GLU A 60 -8.80 -9.37 -10.29
CA GLU A 60 -8.31 -8.01 -10.04
C GLU A 60 -8.01 -7.77 -8.55
N GLN A 61 -8.77 -8.42 -7.66
CA GLN A 61 -8.54 -8.37 -6.22
C GLN A 61 -7.34 -9.24 -5.81
N SER A 62 -7.13 -10.38 -6.46
CA SER A 62 -6.01 -11.28 -6.17
C SER A 62 -4.67 -10.66 -6.56
N GLU A 63 -4.61 -9.92 -7.67
CA GLU A 63 -3.42 -9.16 -8.08
C GLU A 63 -3.04 -8.09 -7.04
N LYS A 64 -4.03 -7.33 -6.55
CA LYS A 64 -3.79 -6.34 -5.48
C LYS A 64 -3.29 -7.00 -4.20
N LEU A 65 -3.85 -8.14 -3.82
CA LEU A 65 -3.44 -8.88 -2.64
C LEU A 65 -2.02 -9.44 -2.80
N ALA A 66 -1.68 -9.98 -3.97
CA ALA A 66 -0.34 -10.48 -4.26
C ALA A 66 0.70 -9.34 -4.19
N LEU A 67 0.39 -8.17 -4.75
CA LEU A 67 1.25 -7.00 -4.61
C LEU A 67 1.42 -6.60 -3.14
N ALA A 68 0.33 -6.53 -2.38
CA ALA A 68 0.37 -6.20 -0.96
C ALA A 68 1.21 -7.18 -0.14
N GLN A 69 1.07 -8.49 -0.36
CA GLN A 69 1.88 -9.52 0.29
C GLN A 69 3.37 -9.34 0.02
N ASN A 70 3.74 -9.09 -1.24
CA ASN A 70 5.12 -8.82 -1.61
C ASN A 70 5.66 -7.55 -0.94
N GLN A 71 4.89 -6.47 -0.93
CA GLN A 71 5.27 -5.21 -0.29
C GLN A 71 5.45 -5.36 1.23
N VAL A 72 4.57 -6.13 1.87
CA VAL A 72 4.65 -6.44 3.30
C VAL A 72 5.91 -7.24 3.64
N ALA A 73 6.27 -8.21 2.80
CA ALA A 73 7.50 -8.99 2.98
C ALA A 73 8.77 -8.12 2.85
N GLN A 74 8.79 -7.12 1.96
CA GLN A 74 9.96 -6.27 1.73
C GLN A 74 10.08 -5.12 2.76
N ASN A 75 8.98 -4.42 3.03
CA ASN A 75 8.98 -3.20 3.85
C ASN A 75 8.59 -3.45 5.30
N GLN A 76 8.61 -4.71 5.74
CA GLN A 76 8.15 -5.13 7.07
C GLN A 76 6.77 -4.54 7.41
N GLY A 77 5.83 -4.65 6.48
CA GLY A 77 4.46 -4.20 6.65
C GLY A 77 3.62 -5.19 7.47
N THR A 78 2.32 -4.92 7.59
CA THR A 78 1.39 -5.88 8.21
C THR A 78 0.07 -5.89 7.44
N ILE A 79 -0.51 -7.08 7.27
CA ILE A 79 -1.86 -7.26 6.72
C ILE A 79 -2.82 -7.50 7.87
N HIS A 80 -3.92 -6.76 7.87
CA HIS A 80 -4.99 -6.91 8.85
C HIS A 80 -6.29 -7.33 8.15
N PHE A 81 -7.02 -8.23 8.79
CA PHE A 81 -8.37 -8.60 8.39
C PHE A 81 -9.35 -8.01 9.41
N VAL A 82 -10.21 -7.12 8.95
CA VAL A 82 -11.22 -6.45 9.79
C VAL A 82 -12.59 -7.00 9.43
N LEU A 83 -13.31 -7.53 10.43
CA LEU A 83 -14.63 -8.12 10.20
C LEU A 83 -15.66 -7.04 9.85
N ARG A 84 -16.48 -7.33 8.84
CA ARG A 84 -17.66 -6.53 8.48
C ARG A 84 -18.93 -7.15 9.04
N ASN A 85 -19.95 -6.31 9.19
CA ASN A 85 -21.31 -6.78 9.34
C ASN A 85 -21.81 -7.40 8.03
N ASN A 86 -22.50 -8.54 8.09
CA ASN A 86 -22.98 -9.26 6.89
C ASN A 86 -24.02 -8.48 6.07
N GLY A 87 -24.67 -7.47 6.66
CA GLY A 87 -25.60 -6.59 5.94
C GLY A 87 -24.95 -5.34 5.34
N ASP A 88 -23.65 -5.13 5.55
CA ASP A 88 -22.94 -3.94 5.09
C ASP A 88 -22.18 -4.22 3.79
N SER A 89 -22.79 -3.81 2.68
CA SER A 89 -22.22 -3.90 1.33
C SER A 89 -21.64 -2.57 0.83
N ALA A 90 -21.52 -1.56 1.69
CA ALA A 90 -21.04 -0.24 1.27
C ALA A 90 -19.54 -0.31 0.93
N LYS A 91 -19.13 0.31 -0.18
CA LYS A 91 -17.74 0.33 -0.62
C LYS A 91 -17.23 1.76 -0.80
N PRO A 92 -17.12 2.54 0.30
CA PRO A 92 -16.65 3.92 0.21
C PRO A 92 -15.17 3.96 -0.18
N ASP A 93 -14.79 4.99 -0.95
CA ASP A 93 -13.38 5.29 -1.15
C ASP A 93 -12.82 5.90 0.13
N THR A 94 -11.84 5.22 0.72
CA THR A 94 -11.21 5.63 1.97
C THR A 94 -9.75 5.99 1.70
N PRO A 95 -9.31 7.22 2.02
CA PRO A 95 -7.90 7.57 1.91
C PRO A 95 -7.06 6.74 2.89
N ALA A 96 -5.76 6.65 2.62
CA ALA A 96 -4.83 6.02 3.55
C ALA A 96 -4.71 6.87 4.83
N VAL A 97 -4.66 6.20 5.98
CA VAL A 97 -4.51 6.83 7.29
C VAL A 97 -3.04 6.75 7.70
N GLY A 98 -2.40 7.91 7.81
CA GLY A 98 -1.02 8.05 8.29
C GLY A 98 -0.94 8.26 9.81
N MET A 99 0.28 8.22 10.36
CA MET A 99 0.50 8.42 11.80
C MET A 99 -0.01 9.77 12.31
N ALA A 100 0.16 10.86 11.55
CA ALA A 100 -0.29 12.19 11.96
C ALA A 100 -1.82 12.25 12.15
N GLN A 101 -2.59 11.68 11.20
CA GLN A 101 -4.04 11.53 11.32
C GLN A 101 -4.45 10.66 12.51
N LEU A 102 -3.70 9.58 12.78
CA LEU A 102 -3.99 8.67 13.88
C LEU A 102 -3.72 9.30 15.27
N THR A 103 -2.65 10.09 15.41
CA THR A 103 -2.28 10.73 16.69
C THR A 103 -2.94 12.09 16.90
N GLY A 104 -3.77 12.56 15.97
CA GLY A 104 -4.44 13.86 16.04
C GLY A 104 -3.49 15.04 15.86
N THR A 105 -2.28 14.80 15.37
CA THR A 105 -1.33 15.86 15.03
C THR A 105 -1.73 16.40 13.65
N PRO A 106 -1.95 17.70 13.46
CA PRO A 106 -2.39 18.23 12.17
C PRO A 106 -1.37 17.88 11.09
N GLU A 107 -1.72 16.92 10.24
CA GLU A 107 -1.01 16.65 9.00
C GLU A 107 -1.27 17.85 8.10
N MET A 108 -0.21 18.55 7.71
CA MET A 108 -0.31 19.66 6.76
C MET A 108 -0.68 19.05 5.42
N SER A 109 -1.98 18.95 5.18
CA SER A 109 -2.59 18.22 4.08
C SER A 109 -1.99 18.69 2.75
N ALA A 110 -1.21 17.84 2.09
CA ALA A 110 -0.97 17.97 0.66
C ALA A 110 -2.27 17.57 -0.04
N THR A 111 -3.17 18.55 -0.17
CA THR A 111 -4.42 18.44 -0.90
C THR A 111 -4.13 18.16 -2.38
N SER A 112 -4.03 16.89 -2.76
CA SER A 112 -4.28 16.52 -4.16
C SER A 112 -5.80 16.53 -4.36
N HIS A 113 -6.22 17.12 -5.47
CA HIS A 113 -7.60 17.44 -5.91
C HIS A 113 -8.13 18.83 -5.55
N SER A 114 -7.44 19.87 -6.03
CA SER A 114 -8.16 20.84 -6.87
C SER A 114 -7.50 20.88 -8.25
N LYS A 115 -8.31 20.77 -9.30
CA LYS A 115 -7.89 21.04 -10.67
C LYS A 115 -7.69 22.55 -10.81
N HIS A 116 -6.59 23.08 -10.27
CA HIS A 116 -6.03 24.30 -10.79
C HIS A 116 -4.98 23.89 -11.82
N ALA A 117 -5.33 24.07 -13.10
CA ALA A 117 -4.35 24.11 -14.16
C ALA A 117 -3.41 25.29 -13.88
N VAL A 118 -2.36 25.04 -13.11
CA VAL A 118 -1.21 25.93 -13.06
C VAL A 118 -0.53 25.75 -14.42
N ALA A 119 -0.65 26.76 -15.28
CA ALA A 119 0.21 26.84 -16.44
C ALA A 119 1.66 26.84 -15.95
N LEU A 120 2.33 25.69 -16.02
CA LEU A 120 3.76 25.61 -15.76
C LEU A 120 4.43 26.50 -16.81
N LYS A 121 5.08 27.57 -16.35
CA LYS A 121 6.09 28.25 -17.17
C LYS A 121 7.09 27.18 -17.61
N PRO A 122 7.42 27.06 -18.91
CA PRO A 122 8.36 26.06 -19.36
C PRO A 122 9.71 26.27 -18.66
N ALA A 123 10.26 25.18 -18.11
CA ALA A 123 11.56 25.20 -17.45
C ALA A 123 12.64 25.63 -18.47
N ALA A 124 13.50 26.57 -18.09
CA ALA A 124 14.53 27.14 -18.98
C ALA A 124 15.65 26.14 -19.37
N ALA A 125 15.65 24.93 -18.81
CA ALA A 125 16.60 23.87 -19.14
C ALA A 125 15.99 22.50 -18.84
N TYR A 126 16.28 21.51 -19.69
CA TYR A 126 15.96 20.11 -19.48
C TYR A 126 17.16 19.38 -18.89
N ILE A 127 16.94 18.54 -17.89
CA ILE A 127 17.94 17.61 -17.37
C ILE A 127 17.60 16.25 -17.93
N VAL A 128 18.52 15.66 -18.68
CA VAL A 128 18.40 14.30 -19.22
C VAL A 128 19.31 13.40 -18.40
N GLU A 129 18.71 12.41 -17.74
CA GLU A 129 19.43 11.33 -17.09
C GLU A 129 19.50 10.14 -18.04
N THR A 130 20.71 9.80 -18.49
CA THR A 130 20.93 8.61 -19.31
C THR A 130 21.44 7.49 -18.43
N LEU A 131 20.67 6.40 -18.38
CA LEU A 131 21.02 5.18 -17.66
C LEU A 131 21.67 4.18 -18.64
N MET A 132 22.96 3.92 -18.47
CA MET A 132 23.68 2.85 -19.19
C MET A 132 24.23 1.84 -18.18
N GLY A 133 23.50 0.74 -17.98
CA GLY A 133 23.83 -0.26 -16.97
C GLY A 133 23.80 0.32 -15.56
N ASN A 134 24.85 0.11 -14.76
CA ASN A 134 24.99 0.64 -13.40
C ASN A 134 25.55 2.08 -13.33
N LYS A 135 25.66 2.79 -14.46
CA LYS A 135 26.19 4.15 -14.50
C LYS A 135 25.11 5.14 -14.90
N VAL A 136 24.85 6.10 -14.01
CA VAL A 136 23.97 7.26 -14.25
C VAL A 136 24.82 8.43 -14.68
N THR A 137 24.49 9.04 -15.83
CA THR A 137 25.12 10.31 -16.26
C THR A 137 24.04 11.37 -16.45
N ILE A 138 24.22 12.51 -15.81
CA ILE A 138 23.28 13.64 -15.82
C ILE A 138 23.81 14.72 -16.78
N ALA A 139 23.03 15.06 -17.79
CA ALA A 139 23.35 16.14 -18.74
C ALA A 139 22.26 17.21 -18.73
N LYS A 140 22.66 18.49 -18.74
CA LYS A 140 21.76 19.65 -18.72
C LYS A 140 21.76 20.31 -20.09
N PHE A 141 20.58 20.48 -20.68
CA PHE A 141 20.37 21.08 -21.99
C PHE A 141 19.53 22.36 -21.87
N PRO A 142 19.86 23.42 -22.61
CA PRO A 142 19.00 24.61 -22.68
C PRO A 142 17.69 24.29 -23.37
N ALA A 143 16.60 24.95 -22.98
CA ALA A 143 15.26 24.66 -23.50
C ALA A 143 14.98 25.21 -24.92
N THR A 144 15.89 26.01 -25.49
CA THR A 144 15.78 26.58 -26.83
C THR A 144 16.97 26.12 -27.67
N PRO A 145 16.77 25.40 -28.79
CA PRO A 145 17.84 25.15 -29.75
C PRO A 145 18.11 26.41 -30.58
N GLU A 146 19.39 26.75 -30.81
CA GLU A 146 19.80 27.65 -31.91
C GLU A 146 19.59 26.96 -33.26
#